data_AF-A0A0J8VC67-F1
#
_entry.id   AF-A0A0J8VC67-F1
#
_cell.length_a   1.000
_cell.length_b   1.000
_cell.length_c   1.000
_cell.angle_alpha   90.00
_cell.angle_beta   90.00
_cell.angle_gamma   90.00
#
_symmetry.space_group_name_H-M   'P 1'
#
loop_
_entity.id
_entity.type
_entity.pdbx_description
1 polymer ?
#
loop_
_entity_poly.entity_id
_entity_poly.type
_entity_poly.pdbx_seq_one_letter_code
_entity_poly.pdbx_strand_id
1 'polypeptide(L)'
;MIKCPLITPRNIRPLNVDTHPAKFANNTHVYFYDCHQAQPAWLQQLFTVWGIVRDVAFDDDMNEIVYQLYLPKERRSIYVHEKELVADCGDNPTVCPWGEIESTVQDGIMVKVANKLAPDVLLDDVVKALELDAIRYMRHKRRIHVLLRTPKSVVRVSYDRQPEYRVFAKRASFSEAQQALMM
;
A
#
# COMPACT_ATOMS: atom_id res chain seq x y z
N MET A 1 3.00 -15.31 10.19
CA MET A 1 3.25 -13.86 10.36
C MET A 1 4.63 -13.56 9.82
N ILE A 2 4.73 -13.09 8.59
CA ILE A 2 6.00 -12.60 8.04
C ILE A 2 6.25 -11.26 8.73
N LYS A 3 7.28 -11.17 9.57
CA LYS A 3 7.68 -9.90 10.18
C LYS A 3 8.17 -8.99 9.04
N CYS A 4 7.63 -7.77 8.96
CA CYS A 4 8.08 -6.77 7.99
C CYS A 4 9.60 -6.59 8.08
N PRO A 5 10.32 -6.50 6.96
CA PRO A 5 11.71 -6.09 7.00
C PRO A 5 11.78 -4.63 7.49
N LEU A 6 12.52 -4.41 8.58
CA LEU A 6 12.91 -3.07 9.01
C LEU A 6 13.88 -2.52 7.98
N ILE A 7 13.52 -1.40 7.35
CA ILE A 7 14.49 -0.61 6.58
C ILE A 7 15.52 -0.11 7.59
N THR A 8 16.75 -0.61 7.46
CA THR A 8 17.90 -0.08 8.20
C THR A 8 18.83 0.45 7.11
N PRO A 9 18.78 1.75 6.80
CA PRO A 9 19.72 2.33 5.84
C PRO A 9 21.14 2.12 6.34
N ARG A 10 22.07 1.78 5.44
CA ARG A 10 23.42 1.31 5.81
C ARG A 10 24.42 2.45 5.99
N ASN A 11 24.27 3.53 5.21
CA ASN A 11 25.18 4.68 5.20
C ASN A 11 24.42 5.97 5.52
N ILE A 12 24.02 6.11 6.79
CA ILE A 12 23.34 7.31 7.30
C ILE A 12 24.37 8.25 7.91
N ARG A 13 24.33 9.53 7.51
CA ARG A 13 25.14 10.60 8.12
C ARG A 13 24.27 11.67 8.76
N PRO A 14 24.79 12.40 9.76
CA PRO A 14 24.15 13.61 10.25
C PRO A 14 23.83 14.57 9.09
N LEU A 15 22.63 15.15 9.12
CA LEU A 15 22.20 16.09 8.08
C LEU A 15 23.02 17.39 8.15
N ASN A 16 23.58 17.81 7.01
CA ASN A 16 24.10 19.16 6.86
C ASN A 16 22.97 20.07 6.34
N VAL A 17 22.38 20.84 7.24
CA VAL A 17 21.19 21.67 6.97
C VAL A 17 21.47 22.78 5.94
N ASP A 18 22.71 23.30 5.91
CA ASP A 18 23.11 24.36 4.97
C ASP A 18 23.15 23.85 3.53
N THR A 19 23.41 22.55 3.34
CA THR A 19 23.52 21.92 2.03
C THR A 19 22.22 21.23 1.62
N HIS A 20 21.52 20.63 2.58
CA HIS A 20 20.32 19.81 2.37
C HIS A 20 19.25 20.20 3.40
N PRO A 21 18.49 21.29 3.15
CA PRO A 21 17.45 21.72 4.07
C PRO A 21 16.29 20.71 4.08
N ALA A 22 16.00 20.16 5.26
CA ALA A 22 14.89 19.24 5.48
C ALA A 22 13.53 19.95 5.37
N LYS A 23 12.55 19.30 4.73
CA LYS A 23 11.16 19.77 4.65
C LYS A 23 10.41 19.69 5.98
N PHE A 24 10.72 18.71 6.82
CA PHE A 24 10.00 18.44 8.06
C PHE A 24 10.92 18.55 9.28
N ALA A 25 10.40 19.07 10.38
CA ALA A 25 11.15 19.21 11.62
C ALA A 25 10.93 17.99 12.54
N ASN A 26 11.75 17.89 13.58
CA ASN A 26 11.54 16.91 14.64
C ASN A 26 10.18 17.13 15.34
N ASN A 27 9.53 16.02 15.69
CA ASN A 27 8.19 15.94 16.26
C ASN A 27 7.05 16.42 15.34
N THR A 28 7.32 16.67 14.05
CA THR A 28 6.25 16.92 13.07
C THR A 28 5.48 15.63 12.75
N HIS A 29 4.16 15.74 12.63
CA HIS A 29 3.31 14.68 12.10
C HIS A 29 3.44 14.65 10.58
N VAL A 30 3.74 13.47 10.03
CA VAL A 30 3.87 13.26 8.58
C VAL A 30 3.14 12.00 8.17
N TYR A 31 2.78 11.94 6.90
CA TYR A 31 2.10 10.80 6.30
C TYR A 31 2.93 10.23 5.15
N PHE A 32 2.77 8.94 4.88
CA PHE A 32 3.34 8.27 3.72
C PHE A 32 2.43 7.13 3.25
N TYR A 33 2.55 6.75 1.98
CA TYR A 33 1.81 5.64 1.41
C TYR A 33 2.56 4.32 1.62
N ASP A 34 2.02 3.41 2.42
CA ASP A 34 2.61 2.09 2.70
C ASP A 34 2.22 1.07 1.62
N CYS A 35 2.45 1.47 0.36
CA CYS A 35 2.22 0.67 -0.84
C CYS A 35 3.17 1.09 -1.97
N HIS A 36 3.11 0.41 -3.11
CA HIS A 36 3.95 0.77 -4.26
C HIS A 36 3.49 2.08 -4.92
N GLN A 37 4.44 2.90 -5.38
CA GLN A 37 4.18 4.20 -6.02
C GLN A 37 3.41 4.13 -7.35
N ALA A 38 3.45 2.98 -8.04
CA ALA A 38 2.71 2.76 -9.29
C ALA A 38 1.25 2.34 -9.06
N GLN A 39 0.85 2.08 -7.80
CA GLN A 39 -0.54 1.79 -7.49
C GLN A 39 -1.42 3.01 -7.79
N PRO A 40 -2.69 2.83 -8.19
CA PRO A 40 -3.61 3.94 -8.40
C PRO A 40 -3.76 4.82 -7.15
N ALA A 41 -3.90 6.13 -7.33
CA ALA A 41 -3.94 7.10 -6.23
C ALA A 41 -5.00 6.78 -5.16
N TRP A 42 -6.20 6.34 -5.57
CA TRP A 42 -7.27 5.97 -4.64
C TRP A 42 -6.87 4.80 -3.73
N LEU A 43 -6.06 3.86 -4.23
CA LEU A 43 -5.59 2.72 -3.46
C LEU A 43 -4.44 3.15 -2.55
N GLN A 44 -3.54 4.03 -3.01
CA GLN A 44 -2.49 4.60 -2.16
C GLN A 44 -3.06 5.30 -0.92
N GLN A 45 -4.14 6.06 -1.09
CA GLN A 45 -4.83 6.73 0.01
C GLN A 45 -5.29 5.75 1.10
N LEU A 46 -5.80 4.57 0.72
CA LEU A 46 -6.24 3.54 1.67
C LEU A 46 -5.12 2.94 2.52
N PHE A 47 -3.88 3.02 2.03
CA PHE A 47 -2.68 2.54 2.72
C PHE A 47 -1.83 3.70 3.26
N THR A 48 -2.46 4.83 3.56
CA THR A 48 -1.78 5.93 4.25
C THR A 48 -1.46 5.55 5.70
N VAL A 49 -0.21 5.73 6.08
CA VAL A 49 0.27 5.59 7.45
C VAL A 49 0.80 6.93 7.92
N TRP A 50 0.53 7.25 9.19
CA TRP A 50 1.06 8.45 9.82
C TRP A 50 2.16 8.08 10.82
N GLY A 51 3.13 8.98 10.97
CA GLY A 51 4.23 8.86 11.91
C GLY A 51 4.65 10.21 12.48
N ILE A 52 5.52 10.16 13.48
CA ILE A 52 6.12 11.33 14.12
C ILE A 52 7.60 11.33 13.78
N VAL A 53 8.10 12.42 13.20
CA VAL A 53 9.53 12.59 12.94
C VAL A 53 10.29 12.58 14.26
N ARG A 54 11.28 11.70 14.40
CA ARG A 54 12.16 11.62 15.57
C ARG A 54 13.57 12.12 15.28
N ASP A 55 14.05 11.85 14.08
CA ASP A 55 15.38 12.23 13.65
C ASP A 55 15.40 12.44 12.13
N VAL A 56 16.38 13.22 11.66
CA VAL A 56 16.57 13.54 10.25
C VAL A 56 18.03 13.36 9.89
N ALA A 57 18.28 12.64 8.81
CA ALA A 57 19.62 12.30 8.38
C ALA A 57 19.74 12.30 6.86
N PHE A 58 20.96 12.10 6.37
CA PHE A 58 21.23 11.97 4.93
C PHE A 58 21.62 10.54 4.60
N ASP A 59 20.99 9.96 3.59
CA ASP A 59 21.30 8.65 3.01
C ASP A 59 22.23 8.85 1.81
N ASP A 60 23.52 8.52 1.98
CA ASP A 60 24.52 8.69 0.92
C ASP A 60 24.23 7.80 -0.30
N ASP A 61 23.70 6.59 -0.08
CA ASP A 61 23.52 5.59 -1.13
C ASP A 61 22.44 6.08 -2.12
N MET A 62 21.42 6.75 -1.60
CA MET A 62 20.32 7.33 -2.36
C MET A 62 20.51 8.82 -2.66
N ASN A 63 21.52 9.46 -2.08
CA ASN A 63 21.77 10.89 -2.12
C ASN A 63 20.51 11.70 -1.76
N GLU A 64 19.85 11.33 -0.66
CA GLU A 64 18.53 11.84 -0.28
C GLU A 64 18.38 12.01 1.24
N ILE A 65 17.56 12.97 1.68
CA ILE A 65 17.18 13.14 3.08
C ILE A 65 16.29 11.96 3.51
N VAL A 66 16.60 11.37 4.65
CA VAL A 66 15.86 10.25 5.25
C VAL A 66 15.43 10.63 6.67
N TYR A 67 14.17 10.31 7.00
CA TYR A 67 13.56 10.61 8.28
C TYR A 67 13.39 9.33 9.08
N GLN A 68 13.78 9.35 10.35
CA GLN A 68 13.38 8.34 11.30
C GLN A 68 11.98 8.67 11.82
N LEU A 69 10.99 7.85 11.47
CA LEU A 69 9.60 8.02 11.88
C LEU A 69 9.24 7.03 12.98
N TYR A 70 8.67 7.51 14.08
CA TYR A 70 7.99 6.69 15.07
C TYR A 70 6.54 6.48 14.67
N LEU A 71 6.11 5.21 14.56
CA LEU A 71 4.74 4.81 14.23
C LEU A 71 4.00 4.43 15.53
N PRO A 72 3.07 5.26 16.05
CA PRO A 72 2.51 5.04 17.39
C PRO A 72 1.60 3.81 17.49
N LYS A 73 0.90 3.45 16.42
CA LYS A 73 0.02 2.26 16.38
C LYS A 73 0.85 0.98 16.48
N GLU A 74 1.96 0.91 15.76
CA GLU A 74 2.86 -0.24 15.69
C GLU A 74 3.95 -0.24 16.76
N ARG A 75 4.12 0.87 17.50
CA ARG A 75 5.16 1.08 18.52
C ARG A 75 6.57 0.74 18.01
N ARG A 76 6.89 1.18 16.79
CA ARG A 76 8.19 0.95 16.15
C ARG A 76 8.67 2.19 15.42
N SER A 77 9.97 2.26 15.17
CA SER A 77 10.56 3.26 14.29
C SER A 77 10.91 2.66 12.93
N ILE A 78 10.76 3.46 11.87
CA ILE A 78 11.16 3.12 10.51
C ILE A 78 11.92 4.30 9.89
N TYR A 79 12.62 4.06 8.78
CA TYR A 79 13.23 5.10 7.97
C TYR A 79 12.43 5.29 6.68
N VAL A 80 12.12 6.54 6.34
CA VAL A 80 11.38 6.91 5.12
C VAL A 80 12.06 8.10 4.45
N HIS A 81 12.26 8.01 3.14
CA HIS A 81 12.87 9.08 2.35
C HIS A 81 11.93 10.27 2.19
N GLU A 82 12.50 11.48 2.11
CA GLU A 82 11.74 12.74 2.07
C GLU A 82 10.69 12.80 0.96
N LYS A 83 11.00 12.26 -0.22
CA LYS A 83 10.05 12.26 -1.35
C LYS A 83 8.78 11.44 -1.11
N GLU A 84 8.82 10.51 -0.16
CA GLU A 84 7.67 9.66 0.18
C GLU A 84 6.79 10.28 1.28
N LEU A 85 7.22 11.40 1.86
CA LEU A 85 6.52 12.08 2.95
C LEU A 85 5.64 13.23 2.45
N VAL A 86 4.46 13.35 3.04
CA VAL A 86 3.55 14.48 2.86
C VAL A 86 3.09 15.04 4.22
N ALA A 87 2.81 16.34 4.25
CA ALA A 87 2.38 17.04 5.46
C ALA A 87 0.92 16.70 5.84
N ASP A 88 0.07 16.57 4.82
CA ASP A 88 -1.35 16.32 4.96
C ASP A 88 -1.76 15.18 4.05
N CYS A 89 -2.72 14.37 4.52
CA CYS A 89 -3.41 13.39 3.70
C CYS A 89 -4.92 13.65 3.81
N GLY A 90 -5.61 13.54 2.67
CA GLY A 90 -7.07 13.60 2.64
C GLY A 90 -7.71 12.40 3.35
N ASP A 91 -9.02 12.50 3.58
CA ASP A 91 -9.80 11.40 4.15
C ASP A 91 -9.70 10.14 3.29
N ASN A 92 -9.70 8.98 3.96
CA ASN A 92 -9.72 7.70 3.27
C ASN A 92 -11.00 7.58 2.45
N PRO A 93 -10.91 7.26 1.14
CA PRO A 93 -12.10 7.09 0.34
C PRO A 93 -12.94 5.92 0.87
N THR A 94 -14.26 6.12 0.96
CA THR A 94 -15.22 5.06 1.30
C THR A 94 -15.75 4.32 0.06
N VAL A 95 -15.43 4.83 -1.13
CA VAL A 95 -15.85 4.29 -2.42
C VAL A 95 -14.63 4.17 -3.34
N CYS A 96 -14.59 3.11 -4.13
CA CYS A 96 -13.60 2.89 -5.17
C CYS A 96 -14.32 2.64 -6.52
N PRO A 97 -13.59 2.55 -7.64
CA PRO A 97 -14.18 2.28 -8.95
C PRO A 97 -15.06 1.01 -9.02
N TRP A 98 -14.88 0.08 -8.08
CA TRP A 98 -15.56 -1.21 -8.06
C TRP A 98 -16.77 -1.28 -7.12
N GLY A 99 -16.93 -0.30 -6.22
CA GLY A 99 -17.97 -0.31 -5.21
C GLY A 99 -17.54 0.30 -3.87
N GLU A 100 -18.24 -0.10 -2.81
CA GLU A 100 -18.06 0.44 -1.46
C GLU A 100 -16.94 -0.31 -0.73
N ILE A 101 -16.05 0.43 -0.08
CA ILE A 101 -14.96 -0.12 0.72
C ILE A 101 -15.51 -0.41 2.12
N GLU A 102 -15.54 -1.68 2.49
CA GLU A 102 -16.09 -2.12 3.78
C GLU A 102 -15.04 -2.18 4.88
N SER A 103 -13.81 -2.51 4.51
CA SER A 103 -12.70 -2.57 5.46
C SER A 103 -11.36 -2.56 4.76
N THR A 104 -10.37 -1.95 5.42
CA THR A 104 -8.96 -2.17 5.16
C THR A 104 -8.39 -3.06 6.27
N VAL A 105 -7.81 -4.20 5.87
CA VAL A 105 -7.05 -5.11 6.75
C VAL A 105 -5.58 -5.04 6.35
N GLN A 106 -4.70 -5.50 7.25
CA GLN A 106 -3.24 -5.31 7.27
C GLN A 106 -2.53 -5.28 5.90
N ASP A 107 -3.00 -6.06 4.92
CA ASP A 107 -2.52 -6.08 3.53
C ASP A 107 -3.65 -6.25 2.49
N GLY A 108 -4.90 -5.94 2.84
CA GLY A 108 -6.06 -6.23 1.99
C GLY A 108 -7.17 -5.19 2.08
N ILE A 109 -7.87 -5.00 0.97
CA ILE A 109 -9.09 -4.20 0.93
C ILE A 109 -10.29 -5.12 0.67
N MET A 110 -11.37 -4.93 1.42
CA MET A 110 -12.64 -5.59 1.15
C MET A 110 -13.57 -4.61 0.48
N VAL A 111 -14.05 -4.98 -0.70
CA VAL A 111 -14.91 -4.16 -1.53
C VAL A 111 -16.21 -4.90 -1.76
N LYS A 112 -17.31 -4.28 -1.35
CA LYS A 112 -18.65 -4.71 -1.74
C LYS A 112 -18.88 -4.26 -3.18
N VAL A 113 -18.92 -5.25 -4.08
CA VAL A 113 -19.01 -5.01 -5.52
C VAL A 113 -20.35 -4.39 -5.87
N ALA A 114 -20.33 -3.35 -6.72
CA ALA A 114 -21.54 -2.76 -7.25
C ALA A 114 -22.24 -3.72 -8.24
N ASN A 115 -23.56 -3.87 -8.12
CA ASN A 115 -24.37 -4.82 -8.90
C ASN A 115 -24.31 -4.65 -10.44
N LYS A 116 -23.71 -3.57 -10.96
CA LYS A 116 -23.69 -3.22 -12.39
C LYS A 116 -22.36 -3.52 -13.10
N LEU A 117 -21.35 -4.01 -12.38
CA LEU A 117 -20.03 -4.27 -12.96
C LEU A 117 -19.96 -5.67 -13.57
N ALA A 118 -19.52 -5.75 -14.82
CA ALA A 118 -19.26 -7.02 -15.49
C ALA A 118 -18.06 -7.73 -14.82
N PRO A 119 -18.20 -8.99 -14.37
CA PRO A 119 -17.16 -9.68 -13.60
C PRO A 119 -15.79 -9.82 -14.30
N ASP A 120 -15.77 -10.01 -15.61
CA ASP A 120 -14.57 -10.05 -16.44
C ASP A 120 -13.82 -8.72 -16.41
N VAL A 121 -14.53 -7.62 -16.69
CA VAL A 121 -13.97 -6.26 -16.65
C VAL A 121 -13.44 -5.94 -15.25
N LEU A 122 -14.21 -6.30 -14.22
CA LEU A 122 -13.82 -6.10 -12.82
C LEU A 122 -12.53 -6.85 -12.48
N LEU A 123 -12.42 -8.13 -12.82
CA LEU A 123 -11.24 -8.93 -12.51
C LEU A 123 -10.00 -8.41 -13.23
N ASP A 124 -10.12 -8.04 -14.51
CA ASP A 124 -9.02 -7.46 -15.28
C ASP A 124 -8.56 -6.13 -14.70
N ASP A 125 -9.50 -5.25 -14.31
CA ASP A 125 -9.16 -3.96 -13.73
C ASP A 125 -8.53 -4.09 -12.35
N VAL A 126 -8.97 -5.07 -11.54
CA VAL A 126 -8.33 -5.39 -10.26
C VAL A 126 -6.92 -5.91 -10.47
N VAL A 127 -6.71 -6.79 -11.46
CA VAL A 127 -5.38 -7.29 -11.81
C VAL A 127 -4.47 -6.14 -12.21
N LYS A 128 -4.91 -5.24 -13.10
CA LYS A 128 -4.14 -4.07 -13.53
C LYS A 128 -3.81 -3.14 -12.36
N ALA A 129 -4.76 -2.93 -11.44
CA ALA A 129 -4.51 -2.11 -10.25
C ALA A 129 -3.44 -2.75 -9.35
N LEU A 130 -3.42 -4.07 -9.24
CA LEU A 130 -2.45 -4.81 -8.42
C LEU A 130 -1.14 -5.13 -9.14
N GLU A 131 -1.06 -4.91 -10.45
CA GLU A 131 0.13 -5.15 -11.25
C GLU A 131 1.24 -4.16 -10.89
N LEU A 132 2.44 -4.67 -10.69
CA LEU A 132 3.59 -3.91 -10.22
C LEU A 132 4.85 -4.31 -11.00
N ASP A 133 5.69 -3.33 -11.31
CA ASP A 133 7.06 -3.61 -11.76
C ASP A 133 7.91 -4.14 -10.59
N ALA A 134 7.93 -5.47 -10.45
CA ALA A 134 8.38 -6.20 -9.26
C ALA A 134 9.88 -6.07 -8.91
N ILE A 135 10.73 -5.53 -9.80
CA ILE A 135 12.20 -5.59 -9.68
C ILE A 135 12.72 -4.88 -8.40
N ARG A 136 12.00 -3.90 -7.85
CA ARG A 136 12.38 -3.22 -6.58
C ARG A 136 11.44 -3.44 -5.39
N TYR A 137 10.23 -3.96 -5.63
CA TYR A 137 9.15 -4.01 -4.63
C TYR A 137 9.36 -5.07 -3.55
N MET A 138 9.90 -6.24 -3.93
CA MET A 138 10.01 -7.44 -3.09
C MET A 138 10.92 -7.29 -1.85
N ARG A 139 11.69 -6.20 -1.73
CA ARG A 139 12.57 -5.98 -0.57
C ARG A 139 12.01 -5.04 0.49
N HIS A 140 11.06 -4.16 0.17
CA HIS A 140 10.72 -3.02 1.05
C HIS A 140 9.24 -2.63 1.16
N LYS A 141 8.32 -3.15 0.32
CA LYS A 141 6.92 -2.66 0.28
C LYS A 141 5.89 -3.81 0.32
N ARG A 142 4.70 -3.54 0.88
CA ARG A 142 3.66 -4.54 1.24
C ARG A 142 2.83 -5.02 0.06
N ARG A 143 2.66 -6.35 -0.13
CA ARG A 143 1.81 -6.97 -1.18
C ARG A 143 0.32 -6.82 -0.87
N ILE A 144 -0.40 -6.08 -1.71
CA ILE A 144 -1.84 -5.80 -1.52
C ILE A 144 -2.70 -6.89 -2.19
N HIS A 145 -3.80 -7.24 -1.55
CA HIS A 145 -4.85 -8.08 -2.14
C HIS A 145 -6.23 -7.41 -2.04
N VAL A 146 -7.12 -7.78 -2.95
CA VAL A 146 -8.50 -7.26 -3.00
C VAL A 146 -9.46 -8.41 -2.74
N LEU A 147 -10.38 -8.24 -1.80
CA LEU A 147 -11.51 -9.12 -1.55
C LEU A 147 -12.76 -8.51 -2.18
N LEU A 148 -13.17 -9.04 -3.31
CA LEU A 148 -14.39 -8.67 -4.01
C LEU A 148 -15.55 -9.47 -3.41
N ARG A 149 -16.45 -8.80 -2.70
CA ARG A 149 -17.62 -9.40 -2.05
C ARG A 149 -18.88 -9.12 -2.84
N THR A 150 -19.61 -10.17 -3.19
CA THR A 150 -21.01 -10.12 -3.63
C THR A 150 -21.92 -10.59 -2.49
N PRO A 151 -23.26 -10.55 -2.63
CA PRO A 151 -24.16 -11.13 -1.65
C PRO A 151 -23.93 -12.64 -1.39
N LYS A 152 -23.35 -13.37 -2.36
CA LYS A 152 -23.21 -14.83 -2.30
C LYS A 152 -21.78 -15.33 -2.30
N SER A 153 -20.79 -14.51 -2.66
CA SER A 153 -19.41 -14.96 -2.78
C SER A 153 -18.39 -13.92 -2.32
N VAL A 154 -17.17 -14.41 -2.03
CA VAL A 154 -15.99 -13.57 -1.81
C VAL A 154 -14.87 -14.12 -2.67
N VAL A 155 -14.39 -13.27 -3.57
CA VAL A 155 -13.25 -13.55 -4.44
C VAL A 155 -12.06 -12.71 -4.01
N ARG A 156 -10.99 -13.38 -3.58
CA ARG A 156 -9.70 -12.76 -3.32
C ARG A 156 -8.89 -12.72 -4.61
N VAL A 157 -8.41 -11.55 -4.97
CA VAL A 157 -7.46 -11.32 -6.06
C VAL A 157 -6.16 -10.81 -5.47
N SER A 158 -5.04 -11.38 -5.90
CA SER A 158 -3.70 -10.89 -5.58
C SER A 158 -2.79 -11.03 -6.79
N TYR A 159 -1.90 -10.07 -6.99
CA TYR A 159 -0.92 -10.09 -8.07
C TYR A 159 0.49 -9.94 -7.50
N ASP A 160 1.46 -10.59 -8.15
CA ASP A 160 2.89 -10.41 -7.89
C ASP A 160 3.62 -10.49 -9.24
N ARG A 161 3.70 -11.70 -9.80
CA ARG A 161 4.15 -11.94 -11.18
C ARG A 161 3.05 -12.47 -12.09
N GLN A 162 2.06 -13.12 -11.49
CA GLN A 162 0.90 -13.69 -12.16
C GLN A 162 -0.33 -13.48 -11.27
N PRO A 163 -1.52 -13.33 -11.85
CA PRO A 163 -2.75 -13.25 -11.07
C PRO A 163 -3.01 -14.53 -10.29
N GLU A 164 -3.37 -14.38 -9.02
CA GLU A 164 -3.85 -15.46 -8.17
C GLU A 164 -5.28 -15.14 -7.70
N TYR A 165 -6.18 -16.10 -7.89
CA TYR A 165 -7.57 -16.00 -7.47
C TYR A 165 -7.89 -17.02 -6.39
N ARG A 166 -8.68 -16.62 -5.39
CA ARG A 166 -9.28 -17.56 -4.45
C ARG A 166 -10.75 -17.25 -4.20
N VAL A 167 -11.59 -18.28 -4.26
CA VAL A 167 -13.00 -18.20 -3.89
C VAL A 167 -13.18 -18.94 -2.57
N PHE A 168 -13.68 -18.26 -1.53
CA PHE A 168 -13.77 -18.81 -0.17
C PHE A 168 -12.47 -19.49 0.30
N ALA A 169 -11.35 -18.79 0.08
CA ALA A 169 -9.98 -19.24 0.38
C ALA A 169 -9.44 -20.44 -0.42
N LYS A 170 -10.23 -21.06 -1.31
CA LYS A 170 -9.77 -22.10 -2.25
C LYS A 170 -9.22 -21.47 -3.52
N ARG A 171 -8.11 -22.00 -4.03
CA ARG A 171 -7.56 -21.56 -5.33
C ARG A 171 -8.60 -21.76 -6.42
N ALA A 172 -8.67 -20.78 -7.32
CA ALA A 172 -9.59 -20.78 -8.45
C ALA A 172 -8.84 -20.32 -9.70
N SER A 173 -9.27 -20.81 -10.86
CA SER A 173 -8.96 -20.25 -12.16
C SER A 173 -9.67 -18.91 -12.38
N PHE A 174 -9.28 -18.17 -13.42
CA PHE A 174 -9.95 -16.94 -13.83
C PHE A 174 -11.45 -17.18 -14.08
N SER A 175 -11.80 -18.25 -14.82
CA SER A 175 -13.19 -18.58 -15.15
C SER A 175 -14.02 -18.90 -13.90
N GLU A 176 -13.47 -19.68 -12.95
CA GLU A 176 -14.16 -19.99 -11.69
C GLU A 176 -14.36 -18.75 -10.82
N ALA A 177 -13.37 -17.85 -10.78
CA ALA A 177 -13.47 -16.57 -10.08
C ALA A 177 -14.54 -15.67 -10.71
N GLN A 178 -14.59 -15.62 -12.04
CA GLN A 178 -15.58 -14.86 -12.80
C GLN A 178 -16.99 -15.38 -12.53
N GLN A 179 -17.20 -16.71 -12.58
CA GLN A 179 -18.48 -17.33 -12.27
C GLN A 179 -18.93 -17.05 -10.83
N ALA A 180 -18.00 -17.06 -9.87
CA ALA A 180 -18.32 -16.75 -8.49
C ALA A 180 -18.85 -15.32 -8.30
N LEU A 181 -18.41 -14.37 -9.13
CA LEU A 181 -18.84 -12.97 -9.08
C LEU A 181 -20.18 -12.71 -9.80
N MET A 182 -20.64 -13.61 -10.68
CA MET A 182 -21.92 -13.50 -11.39
C MET A 182 -23.15 -13.81 -10.51
N MET A 183 -22.95 -14.35 -9.31
CA MET A 183 -24.01 -14.97 -8.50
C MET A 183 -24.49 -14.15 -7.31
#